data_AF-A0A061G4B8-F1
#
_entry.id   AF-A0A061G4B8-F1
#
_cell.length_a   1.000
_cell.length_b   1.000
_cell.length_c   1.000
_cell.angle_alpha   90.00
_cell.angle_beta   90.00
_cell.angle_gamma   90.00
#
_symmetry.space_group_name_H-M   'P 1'
#
loop_
_entity.id
_entity.type
_entity.pdbx_description
1 polymer ?
#
loop_
_entity_poly.entity_id
_entity_poly.type
_entity_poly.pdbx_seq_one_letter_code
_entity_poly.pdbx_strand_id
1 'polypeptide(L)'
;MFLWTTSRGVAKSGPLAQPILSSWARNDAIINLFFPFSVLFWENLFEPGIFFHSSSQHTLSASSLPLNSLTQADMNQITNVYVWDMDETLILLKSLLNGTYAEAFSGVKDSQKGVEIGKMWEKHILQISDDFFFYEQIENCNKPFLEALSKYDDGQDLSDYDFKQDGFGPPHDDLNKKKLAYRHRVIANKYKQGLHNIFDQEMMDLWDALYNMTDEYTDRWLSSAREILEQCISGNEDATFCLPASGGIVNSNETGSRHINVLVTSGSLIPSLVKCLLFRLDSLISYENVYSSWDVGKLQCFEWIKERFNNPNFRFCAIGDGWEECEAAQAMKWPFIKIDLRPSSSHRFPGLTLKTVGFYFSVVYGNPDSENDEE
;
A
#
# COMPACT_ATOMS: atom_id res chain seq x y z
N MET A 1 49.53 27.01 -11.19
CA MET A 1 50.48 27.42 -10.14
C MET A 1 50.35 28.92 -9.96
N PHE A 2 49.49 29.37 -9.05
CA PHE A 2 49.53 30.72 -8.48
C PHE A 2 48.81 30.68 -7.13
N LEU A 3 49.58 31.02 -6.09
CA LEU A 3 49.13 31.25 -4.72
C LEU A 3 48.23 32.49 -4.65
N TRP A 4 47.28 32.50 -3.74
CA TRP A 4 46.81 33.75 -3.14
C TRP A 4 46.79 33.65 -1.61
N THR A 5 47.57 34.54 -1.00
CA THR A 5 47.66 34.82 0.42
C THR A 5 46.64 35.91 0.81
N THR A 6 45.90 35.64 1.87
CA THR A 6 45.36 36.54 2.91
C THR A 6 45.18 38.04 2.65
N SER A 7 43.98 38.56 3.00
CA SER A 7 43.90 39.72 3.90
C SER A 7 42.57 39.82 4.64
N ARG A 8 42.68 40.16 5.92
CA ARG A 8 41.59 40.50 6.85
C ARG A 8 41.09 41.92 6.58
N GLY A 9 39.78 42.13 6.73
CA GLY A 9 39.16 43.44 6.89
C GLY A 9 38.02 43.34 7.89
N VAL A 10 38.09 44.13 8.96
CA VAL A 10 37.09 44.25 10.04
C VAL A 10 36.27 45.51 9.81
N ALA A 11 34.94 45.43 9.84
CA ALA A 11 34.05 46.52 10.31
C ALA A 11 32.62 46.03 10.55
N LYS A 12 32.03 46.52 11.66
CA LYS A 12 30.69 46.25 12.20
C LYS A 12 29.60 47.06 11.48
N SER A 13 28.37 46.51 11.35
CA SER A 13 27.09 47.13 11.79
C SER A 13 25.83 46.54 11.11
N GLY A 14 24.77 46.30 11.89
CA GLY A 14 23.36 46.27 11.45
C GLY A 14 22.73 44.91 11.13
N PRO A 15 21.53 44.57 11.65
CA PRO A 15 20.80 43.36 11.27
C PRO A 15 20.10 43.59 9.93
N LEU A 16 20.58 42.95 8.87
CA LEU A 16 19.91 42.86 7.59
C LEU A 16 18.91 41.71 7.62
N ALA A 17 17.65 42.02 7.31
CA ALA A 17 16.56 41.08 7.11
C ALA A 17 16.98 39.94 6.17
N GLN A 18 16.73 38.70 6.59
CA GLN A 18 16.87 37.54 5.71
C GLN A 18 15.68 37.48 4.75
N PRO A 19 15.90 37.33 3.43
CA PRO A 19 14.84 36.98 2.51
C PRO A 19 14.54 35.48 2.61
N ILE A 20 13.25 35.18 2.50
CA ILE A 20 12.63 33.85 2.41
C ILE A 20 13.35 33.02 1.34
N LEU A 21 14.14 32.05 1.78
CA LEU A 21 14.72 30.98 0.95
C LEU A 21 14.39 29.64 1.61
N SER A 22 13.12 29.21 1.54
CA SER A 22 12.68 27.94 2.13
C SER A 22 11.62 27.20 1.30
N SER A 23 11.65 27.29 -0.03
CA SER A 23 10.74 26.51 -0.89
C SER A 23 11.39 25.81 -2.08
N TRP A 24 12.63 26.14 -2.46
CA TRP A 24 13.22 25.63 -3.72
C TRP A 24 14.38 24.65 -3.54
N ALA A 25 14.84 24.39 -2.31
CA ALA A 25 15.91 23.43 -2.03
C ALA A 25 15.40 22.01 -1.69
N ARG A 26 14.08 21.75 -1.80
CA ARG A 26 13.45 20.48 -1.39
C ARG A 26 13.30 19.46 -2.54
N ASN A 27 13.70 19.78 -3.77
CA ASN A 27 13.41 18.94 -4.95
C ASN A 27 14.36 17.74 -5.15
N ASP A 28 15.59 17.77 -4.60
CA ASP A 28 16.55 16.67 -4.82
C ASP A 28 16.52 15.57 -3.74
N ALA A 29 15.70 15.73 -2.69
CA ALA A 29 15.53 14.73 -1.62
C ALA A 29 14.24 13.88 -1.78
N ILE A 30 13.39 14.16 -2.77
CA ILE A 30 12.05 13.57 -2.93
C ILE A 30 12.11 12.11 -3.39
N ILE A 31 13.17 11.70 -4.10
CA ILE A 31 13.35 10.30 -4.51
C ILE A 31 13.46 9.37 -3.28
N ASN A 32 13.94 9.87 -2.13
CA ASN A 32 14.10 9.04 -0.93
C ASN A 32 12.83 8.88 -0.10
N LEU A 33 11.80 9.70 -0.35
CA LEU A 33 10.52 9.65 0.37
C LEU A 33 9.59 8.54 -0.13
N PHE A 34 9.79 8.12 -1.38
CA PHE A 34 9.04 7.04 -2.02
C PHE A 34 9.87 5.78 -2.24
N PHE A 35 11.19 5.84 -2.06
CA PHE A 35 12.09 4.71 -2.35
C PHE A 35 13.24 4.63 -1.34
N PRO A 36 13.42 3.52 -0.62
CA PRO A 36 14.72 3.22 -0.05
C PRO A 36 15.68 2.87 -1.19
N PHE A 37 16.81 3.58 -1.26
CA PHE A 37 17.91 3.31 -2.18
C PHE A 37 18.22 1.80 -2.27
N SER A 38 18.17 1.25 -3.47
CA SER A 38 18.92 0.04 -3.81
C SER A 38 19.75 0.29 -5.07
N VAL A 39 21.00 -0.16 -4.99
CA VAL A 39 22.08 -0.14 -5.98
C VAL A 39 22.96 1.12 -5.99
N LEU A 40 24.05 1.07 -5.21
CA LEU A 40 25.43 1.05 -5.75
C LEU A 40 26.40 0.61 -4.64
N PHE A 41 27.35 -0.26 -5.03
CA PHE A 41 28.41 -0.89 -4.24
C PHE A 41 28.00 -2.06 -3.33
N TRP A 42 28.35 -3.28 -3.74
CA TRP A 42 29.26 -4.21 -3.05
C TRP A 42 29.31 -5.53 -3.85
N GLU A 43 30.24 -5.60 -4.81
CA GLU A 43 30.79 -6.90 -5.23
C GLU A 43 31.99 -7.22 -4.32
N ASN A 44 32.07 -8.49 -3.91
CA ASN A 44 33.20 -9.17 -3.26
C ASN A 44 33.47 -8.83 -1.78
N LEU A 45 32.93 -9.65 -0.88
CA LEU A 45 33.68 -10.77 -0.27
C LEU A 45 32.76 -11.57 0.66
N PHE A 46 32.63 -12.87 0.37
CA PHE A 46 32.09 -13.88 1.28
C PHE A 46 33.03 -14.07 2.48
N GLU A 47 32.48 -14.16 3.69
CA GLU A 47 32.66 -15.26 4.68
C GLU A 47 31.84 -14.95 5.96
N PRO A 48 31.45 -15.97 6.76
CA PRO A 48 30.22 -15.96 7.56
C PRO A 48 30.45 -15.69 9.06
N GLY A 49 29.38 -15.21 9.72
CA GLY A 49 29.19 -15.39 11.16
C GLY A 49 29.13 -14.11 11.98
N ILE A 50 27.94 -13.78 12.46
CA ILE A 50 27.49 -13.94 13.85
C ILE A 50 26.09 -13.31 13.90
N PHE A 51 25.06 -14.16 14.03
CA PHE A 51 23.70 -13.73 14.33
C PHE A 51 23.64 -13.23 15.77
N PHE A 52 23.37 -11.95 15.98
CA PHE A 52 22.84 -11.49 17.26
C PHE A 52 21.32 -11.67 17.24
N HIS A 53 20.85 -12.71 17.92
CA HIS A 53 19.46 -12.84 18.34
C HIS A 53 19.15 -11.74 19.35
N SER A 54 18.31 -10.76 18.97
CA SER A 54 17.58 -9.95 19.93
C SER A 54 16.15 -10.45 19.97
N SER A 55 15.89 -11.41 20.84
CA SER A 55 14.54 -11.86 21.16
C SER A 55 13.86 -10.78 22.01
N SER A 56 13.17 -9.84 21.37
CA SER A 56 12.07 -9.13 22.03
C SER A 56 10.77 -9.79 21.59
N GLN A 57 10.28 -10.70 22.44
CA GLN A 57 8.90 -11.18 22.38
C GLN A 57 7.98 -10.00 22.72
N HIS A 58 7.50 -9.30 21.69
CA HIS A 58 6.38 -8.40 21.83
C HIS A 58 5.12 -9.10 21.36
N THR A 59 4.37 -9.64 22.32
CA THR A 59 3.00 -10.10 22.12
C THR A 59 2.15 -8.89 21.75
N LEU A 60 1.86 -8.71 20.46
CA LEU A 60 0.93 -7.70 19.97
C LEU A 60 -0.49 -8.25 20.11
N SER A 61 -1.29 -7.67 21.00
CA SER A 61 -2.74 -7.81 20.93
C SER A 61 -3.25 -6.96 19.78
N ALA A 62 -3.34 -7.55 18.59
CA ALA A 62 -4.04 -6.94 17.48
C ALA A 62 -5.52 -6.80 17.86
N SER A 63 -5.96 -5.57 18.12
CA SER A 63 -7.36 -5.24 18.37
C SER A 63 -8.13 -5.32 17.05
N SER A 64 -8.46 -6.56 16.67
CA SER A 64 -9.74 -7.03 16.15
C SER A 64 -10.60 -6.08 15.31
N LEU A 65 -10.82 -6.45 14.04
CA LEU A 65 -12.19 -6.76 13.63
C LEU A 65 -12.74 -7.76 14.66
N PRO A 66 -13.91 -7.57 15.27
CA PRO A 66 -14.42 -8.57 16.19
C PRO A 66 -14.65 -9.87 15.41
N LEU A 67 -13.71 -10.81 15.55
CA LEU A 67 -13.90 -12.23 15.21
C LEU A 67 -15.13 -12.79 15.95
N ASN A 68 -15.65 -12.07 16.96
CA ASN A 68 -16.91 -12.28 17.67
C ASN A 68 -18.20 -12.08 16.83
N SER A 69 -18.10 -11.89 15.52
CA SER A 69 -19.28 -11.81 14.63
C SER A 69 -19.39 -12.95 13.62
N LEU A 70 -18.43 -13.88 13.59
CA LEU A 70 -18.47 -15.04 12.71
C LEU A 70 -19.33 -16.14 13.35
N THR A 71 -20.37 -16.55 12.65
CA THR A 71 -21.20 -17.70 12.99
C THR A 71 -20.44 -19.01 12.80
N GLN A 72 -20.93 -20.11 13.38
CA GLN A 72 -20.34 -21.44 13.17
C GLN A 72 -20.34 -21.86 11.68
N ALA A 73 -21.22 -21.27 10.85
CA ALA A 73 -21.23 -21.44 9.41
C ALA A 73 -20.06 -20.70 8.73
N ASP A 74 -19.72 -19.48 9.19
CA ASP A 74 -18.59 -18.70 8.68
C ASP A 74 -17.24 -19.36 9.01
N MET A 75 -17.18 -20.09 10.13
CA MET A 75 -15.97 -20.81 10.56
C MET A 75 -15.64 -22.03 9.68
N ASN A 76 -16.59 -22.55 8.89
CA ASN A 76 -16.37 -23.65 7.96
C ASN A 76 -16.11 -23.17 6.51
N GLN A 77 -16.17 -21.87 6.26
CA GLN A 77 -16.03 -21.29 4.93
C GLN A 77 -14.55 -20.99 4.63
N ILE A 78 -14.05 -21.45 3.47
CA ILE A 78 -12.70 -21.09 3.00
C ILE A 78 -12.65 -19.58 2.76
N THR A 79 -11.63 -18.91 3.28
CA THR A 79 -11.39 -17.48 3.06
C THR A 79 -10.06 -17.29 2.33
N ASN A 80 -10.11 -16.71 1.13
CA ASN A 80 -8.92 -16.36 0.34
C ASN A 80 -8.49 -14.93 0.67
N VAL A 81 -7.23 -14.76 1.09
CA VAL A 81 -6.60 -13.48 1.39
C VAL A 81 -5.61 -13.15 0.28
N TYR A 82 -5.87 -12.08 -0.44
CA TYR A 82 -5.01 -11.55 -1.49
C TYR A 82 -4.13 -10.47 -0.90
N VAL A 83 -2.83 -10.72 -0.86
CA VAL A 83 -1.81 -9.83 -0.29
C VAL A 83 -1.11 -9.12 -1.44
N TRP A 84 -1.58 -7.92 -1.75
CA TRP A 84 -1.15 -7.10 -2.87
C TRP A 84 0.03 -6.22 -2.48
N ASP A 85 0.99 -6.08 -3.39
CA ASP A 85 1.86 -4.93 -3.44
C ASP A 85 1.14 -3.71 -4.07
N MET A 86 1.66 -2.50 -3.85
CA MET A 86 1.07 -1.26 -4.34
C MET A 86 1.74 -0.74 -5.62
N ASP A 87 2.98 -0.26 -5.50
CA ASP A 87 3.68 0.52 -6.50
C ASP A 87 4.25 -0.41 -7.57
N GLU A 88 3.93 -0.16 -8.84
CA GLU A 88 4.22 -1.05 -9.99
C GLU A 88 3.43 -2.37 -10.01
N THR A 89 2.46 -2.50 -9.10
CA THR A 89 1.51 -3.61 -9.02
C THR A 89 0.08 -3.14 -9.24
N LEU A 90 -0.54 -2.48 -8.26
CA LEU A 90 -1.90 -1.93 -8.38
C LEU A 90 -1.92 -0.56 -9.05
N ILE A 91 -0.85 0.21 -8.86
CA ILE A 91 -0.66 1.54 -9.44
C ILE A 91 0.68 1.61 -10.17
N LEU A 92 0.82 2.56 -11.09
CA LEU A 92 2.08 2.86 -11.77
C LEU A 92 2.51 4.26 -11.37
N LEU A 93 3.70 4.41 -10.77
CA LEU A 93 4.16 5.72 -10.33
C LEU A 93 5.65 5.90 -10.60
N LYS A 94 6.49 5.00 -10.09
CA LYS A 94 7.94 5.02 -10.31
C LYS A 94 8.25 4.92 -11.81
N SER A 95 7.60 3.99 -12.49
CA SER A 95 7.78 3.75 -13.93
C SER A 95 7.30 4.91 -14.80
N LEU A 96 6.34 5.70 -14.31
CA LEU A 96 5.92 6.95 -14.94
C LEU A 96 6.96 8.04 -14.70
N LEU A 97 7.38 8.26 -13.44
CA LEU A 97 8.33 9.30 -13.04
C LEU A 97 9.69 9.19 -13.75
N ASN A 98 10.19 7.98 -13.90
CA ASN A 98 11.49 7.72 -14.56
C ASN A 98 11.37 7.45 -16.07
N GLY A 99 10.15 7.40 -16.62
CA GLY A 99 9.88 7.12 -18.03
C GLY A 99 10.02 5.64 -18.46
N THR A 100 10.38 4.73 -17.56
CA THR A 100 10.64 3.32 -17.92
C THR A 100 9.37 2.58 -18.34
N TYR A 101 8.18 3.06 -17.94
CA TYR A 101 6.92 2.51 -18.44
C TYR A 101 6.85 2.66 -19.96
N ALA A 102 7.17 3.84 -20.51
CA ALA A 102 7.08 4.10 -21.95
C ALA A 102 8.12 3.31 -22.75
N GLU A 103 9.34 3.17 -22.20
CA GLU A 103 10.44 2.43 -22.83
C GLU A 103 10.07 0.97 -23.13
N ALA A 104 9.28 0.34 -22.25
CA ALA A 104 8.81 -1.03 -22.43
C ALA A 104 7.91 -1.23 -23.68
N PHE A 105 7.37 -0.14 -24.25
CA PHE A 105 6.49 -0.17 -25.42
C PHE A 105 7.20 0.18 -26.73
N SER A 106 8.53 0.09 -26.77
CA SER A 106 9.32 0.21 -28.01
C SER A 106 9.02 1.49 -28.82
N GLY A 107 8.80 2.61 -28.13
CA GLY A 107 8.55 3.93 -28.74
C GLY A 107 7.09 4.23 -29.14
N VAL A 108 6.14 3.34 -28.83
CA VAL A 108 4.71 3.59 -29.10
C VAL A 108 4.10 4.62 -28.15
N LYS A 109 4.57 4.67 -26.90
CA LYS A 109 4.09 5.61 -25.89
C LYS A 109 4.96 6.86 -25.80
N ASP A 110 4.32 8.01 -25.61
CA ASP A 110 4.99 9.28 -25.37
C ASP A 110 5.59 9.34 -23.96
N SER A 111 6.91 9.15 -23.87
CA SER A 111 7.65 9.16 -22.61
C SER A 111 7.51 10.47 -21.84
N GLN A 112 7.49 11.62 -22.53
CA GLN A 112 7.38 12.92 -21.88
C GLN A 112 6.00 13.07 -21.21
N LYS A 113 4.93 12.67 -21.90
CA LYS A 113 3.58 12.63 -21.33
C LYS A 113 3.51 11.75 -20.08
N GLY A 114 4.12 10.56 -20.13
CA GLY A 114 4.17 9.65 -18.98
C GLY A 114 4.87 10.26 -17.76
N VAL A 115 6.01 10.91 -17.96
CA VAL A 115 6.77 11.59 -16.90
C VAL A 115 5.97 12.76 -16.31
N GLU A 116 5.27 13.53 -17.14
CA GLU A 116 4.41 14.63 -16.68
C GLU A 116 3.26 14.12 -15.81
N ILE A 117 2.59 13.04 -16.21
CA ILE A 117 1.55 12.37 -15.39
C ILE A 117 2.14 11.93 -14.05
N GLY A 118 3.31 11.27 -14.05
CA GLY A 118 3.99 10.84 -12.83
C GLY A 118 4.29 11.99 -11.88
N LYS A 119 4.79 13.11 -12.40
CA LYS A 119 5.07 14.33 -11.60
C LYS A 119 3.81 14.98 -11.04
N MET A 120 2.71 14.97 -11.78
CA MET A 120 1.43 15.45 -11.28
C MET A 120 0.97 14.60 -10.08
N TRP A 121 1.03 13.27 -10.20
CA TRP A 121 0.69 12.37 -9.10
C TRP A 121 1.58 12.58 -7.87
N GLU A 122 2.90 12.59 -8.05
CA GLU A 122 3.85 12.81 -6.95
C GLU A 122 3.54 14.10 -6.19
N LYS A 123 3.34 15.21 -6.94
CA LYS A 123 2.97 16.50 -6.36
C LYS A 123 1.69 16.41 -5.54
N HIS A 124 0.64 15.80 -6.09
CA HIS A 124 -0.66 15.71 -5.41
C HIS A 124 -0.60 14.78 -4.20
N ILE A 125 0.04 13.62 -4.30
CA ILE A 125 0.22 12.68 -3.17
C ILE A 125 0.89 13.39 -2.00
N LEU A 126 2.00 14.10 -2.24
CA LEU A 126 2.71 14.85 -1.20
C LEU A 126 1.83 15.95 -0.61
N GLN A 127 1.26 16.80 -1.48
CA GLN A 127 0.43 17.91 -1.03
C GLN A 127 -0.74 17.45 -0.15
N ILE A 128 -1.45 16.41 -0.58
CA ILE A 128 -2.60 15.90 0.17
C ILE A 128 -2.16 15.25 1.48
N SER A 129 -1.04 14.54 1.47
CA SER A 129 -0.46 13.94 2.68
C SER A 129 -0.16 15.01 3.74
N ASP A 130 0.43 16.12 3.34
CA ASP A 130 0.78 17.23 4.23
C ASP A 130 -0.47 18.01 4.69
N ASP A 131 -1.29 18.45 3.73
CA ASP A 131 -2.42 19.36 4.00
C ASP A 131 -3.55 18.69 4.80
N PHE A 132 -3.79 17.39 4.60
CA PHE A 132 -4.97 16.71 5.15
C PHE A 132 -4.68 15.51 6.06
N PHE A 133 -3.46 14.97 6.02
CA PHE A 133 -3.09 13.72 6.73
C PHE A 133 -1.90 13.88 7.69
N PHE A 134 -1.58 15.12 8.08
CA PHE A 134 -0.56 15.45 9.07
C PHE A 134 0.86 14.99 8.71
N TYR A 135 1.14 14.65 7.45
CA TYR A 135 2.38 13.96 7.08
C TYR A 135 3.64 14.75 7.47
N GLU A 136 3.71 16.05 7.17
CA GLU A 136 4.78 16.95 7.63
C GLU A 136 5.06 16.85 9.16
N GLN A 137 4.04 16.59 9.98
CA GLN A 137 4.21 16.46 11.43
C GLN A 137 4.73 15.07 11.84
N ILE A 138 4.36 14.01 11.12
CA ILE A 138 4.54 12.61 11.54
C ILE A 138 5.42 11.78 10.61
N GLU A 139 6.03 12.38 9.59
CA GLU A 139 6.91 11.73 8.60
C GLU A 139 7.99 10.85 9.26
N ASN A 140 8.66 11.37 10.28
CA ASN A 140 9.73 10.67 11.02
C ASN A 140 9.22 9.64 12.05
N CYS A 141 7.91 9.43 12.12
CA CYS A 141 7.25 8.58 13.11
C CYS A 141 6.47 7.42 12.48
N ASN A 142 6.89 6.97 11.29
CA ASN A 142 6.23 5.91 10.54
C ASN A 142 5.88 4.69 11.43
N LYS A 143 4.73 4.08 11.12
CA LYS A 143 4.25 2.85 11.75
C LYS A 143 3.83 1.87 10.66
N PRO A 144 3.90 0.55 10.93
CA PRO A 144 3.49 -0.42 9.93
C PRO A 144 1.99 -0.41 9.60
N PHE A 145 1.12 -0.03 10.53
CA PHE A 145 -0.34 0.09 10.33
C PHE A 145 -0.91 1.08 11.35
N LEU A 146 -2.12 1.60 11.12
CA LEU A 146 -2.68 2.71 11.91
C LEU A 146 -2.91 2.32 13.38
N GLU A 147 -3.30 1.07 13.65
CA GLU A 147 -3.61 0.54 14.98
C GLU A 147 -2.37 0.20 15.81
N ALA A 148 -1.16 0.37 15.28
CA ALA A 148 0.09 0.02 15.98
C ALA A 148 0.27 0.74 17.33
N LEU A 149 -0.45 1.85 17.53
CA LEU A 149 -0.43 2.67 18.75
C LEU A 149 -1.77 2.67 19.49
N SER A 150 -2.70 1.77 19.16
CA SER A 150 -4.04 1.69 19.76
C SER A 150 -4.02 1.68 21.30
N LYS A 151 -3.03 1.01 21.92
CA LYS A 151 -2.86 0.98 23.38
C LYS A 151 -2.60 2.35 24.04
N TYR A 152 -2.17 3.34 23.26
CA TYR A 152 -1.94 4.70 23.73
C TYR A 152 -3.12 5.63 23.48
N ASP A 153 -4.07 5.22 22.63
CA ASP A 153 -5.30 5.96 22.39
C ASP A 153 -6.29 5.71 23.53
N ASP A 154 -6.67 6.77 24.23
CA ASP A 154 -7.61 6.70 25.35
C ASP A 154 -9.07 6.93 24.93
N GLY A 155 -9.33 7.06 23.63
CA GLY A 155 -10.68 7.26 23.12
C GLY A 155 -11.25 8.67 23.34
N GLN A 156 -10.42 9.65 23.74
CA GLN A 156 -10.87 11.05 23.89
C GLN A 156 -11.57 11.54 22.61
N ASP A 157 -12.62 12.33 22.75
CA ASP A 157 -13.21 13.06 21.62
C ASP A 157 -12.19 14.08 21.08
N LEU A 158 -12.01 14.08 19.76
CA LEU A 158 -11.02 14.88 19.05
C LEU A 158 -11.65 16.03 18.24
N SER A 159 -12.98 16.22 18.33
CA SER A 159 -13.70 17.24 17.56
C SER A 159 -13.19 18.66 17.80
N ASP A 160 -12.84 18.98 19.06
CA ASP A 160 -12.29 20.29 19.46
C ASP A 160 -10.77 20.24 19.75
N TYR A 161 -10.07 19.16 19.33
CA TYR A 161 -8.65 18.98 19.64
C TYR A 161 -7.75 19.80 18.70
N ASP A 162 -6.94 20.70 19.25
CA ASP A 162 -6.01 21.52 18.47
C ASP A 162 -4.67 20.79 18.23
N PHE A 163 -4.59 20.06 17.11
CA PHE A 163 -3.37 19.38 16.65
C PHE A 163 -2.18 20.32 16.38
N LYS A 164 -2.41 21.62 16.17
CA LYS A 164 -1.31 22.58 15.93
C LYS A 164 -0.66 23.04 17.24
N GLN A 165 -1.39 22.98 18.35
CA GLN A 165 -0.94 23.45 19.65
C GLN A 165 -0.74 22.32 20.68
N ASP A 166 -0.91 21.06 20.29
CA ASP A 166 -0.75 19.93 21.19
C ASP A 166 0.70 19.66 21.62
N GLY A 167 1.68 20.34 21.01
CA GLY A 167 3.09 20.20 21.30
C GLY A 167 3.61 18.80 20.99
N PHE A 168 3.09 18.13 19.96
CA PHE A 168 3.64 16.89 19.45
C PHE A 168 5.08 17.09 18.92
N GLY A 169 5.97 16.17 19.30
CA GLY A 169 7.36 16.18 18.88
C GLY A 169 8.22 15.29 19.78
N PRO A 170 9.56 15.37 19.67
CA PRO A 170 10.45 14.67 20.58
C PRO A 170 10.25 15.08 22.05
N PRO A 171 10.44 14.17 23.03
CA PRO A 171 10.86 12.77 22.89
C PRO A 171 9.71 11.81 22.57
N HIS A 172 10.01 10.60 22.05
CA HIS A 172 9.01 9.55 21.77
C HIS A 172 8.51 8.81 23.02
N ASP A 173 8.10 9.57 24.04
CA ASP A 173 7.48 9.05 25.26
C ASP A 173 6.01 8.66 25.05
N ASP A 174 5.38 8.13 26.08
CA ASP A 174 3.99 7.66 26.00
C ASP A 174 2.99 8.81 25.75
N LEU A 175 3.32 10.03 26.16
CA LEU A 175 2.51 11.22 25.88
C LEU A 175 2.53 11.54 24.38
N ASN A 176 3.71 11.54 23.73
CA ASN A 176 3.78 11.77 22.29
C ASN A 176 3.25 10.59 21.47
N LYS A 177 3.39 9.34 21.96
CA LYS A 177 2.73 8.18 21.31
C LYS A 177 1.20 8.30 21.35
N LYS A 178 0.63 8.83 22.42
CA LYS A 178 -0.81 9.12 22.53
C LYS A 178 -1.25 10.18 21.51
N LYS A 179 -0.50 11.29 21.38
CA LYS A 179 -0.77 12.32 20.36
C LYS A 179 -0.64 11.80 18.93
N LEU A 180 0.30 10.88 18.68
CA LEU A 180 0.42 10.20 17.39
C LEU A 180 -0.77 9.26 17.13
N ALA A 181 -1.22 8.53 18.15
CA ALA A 181 -2.41 7.69 18.07
C ALA A 181 -3.67 8.51 17.73
N TYR A 182 -3.83 9.72 18.30
CA TYR A 182 -4.91 10.64 17.92
C TYR A 182 -4.88 11.02 16.44
N ARG A 183 -3.71 11.36 15.89
CA ARG A 183 -3.55 11.65 14.46
C ARG A 183 -3.92 10.43 13.62
N HIS A 184 -3.45 9.24 14.01
CA HIS A 184 -3.81 7.99 13.33
C HIS A 184 -5.32 7.71 13.35
N ARG A 185 -6.01 7.96 14.47
CA ARG A 185 -7.48 7.81 14.57
C ARG A 185 -8.21 8.79 13.65
N VAL A 186 -7.76 10.04 13.56
CA VAL A 186 -8.32 11.01 12.60
C VAL A 186 -8.06 10.57 11.15
N ILE A 187 -6.86 10.10 10.84
CA ILE A 187 -6.49 9.59 9.51
C ILE A 187 -7.35 8.38 9.13
N ALA A 188 -7.55 7.42 10.05
CA ALA A 188 -8.43 6.27 9.84
C ALA A 188 -9.88 6.71 9.52
N ASN A 189 -10.40 7.70 10.25
CA ASN A 189 -11.74 8.23 9.99
C ASN A 189 -11.84 8.94 8.64
N LYS A 190 -10.84 9.75 8.27
CA LYS A 190 -10.76 10.39 6.94
C LYS A 190 -10.69 9.35 5.82
N TYR A 191 -9.90 8.29 5.99
CA TYR A 191 -9.81 7.20 5.03
C TYR A 191 -11.16 6.52 4.82
N LYS A 192 -11.86 6.16 5.90
CA LYS A 192 -13.23 5.57 5.84
C LYS A 192 -14.22 6.47 5.11
N GLN A 193 -14.06 7.78 5.27
CA GLN A 193 -14.93 8.78 4.68
C GLN A 193 -14.64 9.03 3.19
N GLY A 194 -13.50 8.57 2.65
CA GLY A 194 -13.14 8.78 1.25
C GLY A 194 -12.83 10.25 0.89
N LEU A 195 -12.40 10.48 -0.35
CA LEU A 195 -11.98 11.81 -0.82
C LEU A 195 -13.11 12.85 -0.90
N HIS A 196 -14.36 12.44 -1.05
CA HIS A 196 -15.50 13.36 -1.19
C HIS A 196 -15.76 14.23 0.05
N ASN A 197 -15.23 13.84 1.21
CA ASN A 197 -15.29 14.64 2.44
C ASN A 197 -14.06 15.55 2.62
N ILE A 198 -13.06 15.42 1.75
CA ILE A 198 -11.79 16.16 1.80
C ILE A 198 -11.75 17.20 0.67
N PHE A 199 -12.21 16.84 -0.52
CA PHE A 199 -12.16 17.67 -1.72
C PHE A 199 -13.47 18.38 -1.99
N ASP A 200 -13.36 19.59 -2.53
CA ASP A 200 -14.48 20.25 -3.19
C ASP A 200 -14.67 19.72 -4.62
N GLN A 201 -15.73 20.19 -5.28
CA GLN A 201 -16.06 19.72 -6.63
C GLN A 201 -14.94 19.98 -7.65
N GLU A 202 -14.23 21.11 -7.54
CA GLU A 202 -13.16 21.48 -8.47
C GLU A 202 -11.95 20.54 -8.33
N MET A 203 -11.56 20.22 -7.09
CA MET A 203 -10.49 19.26 -6.81
C MET A 203 -10.87 17.84 -7.22
N MET A 204 -12.14 17.46 -7.05
CA MET A 204 -12.65 16.17 -7.55
C MET A 204 -12.56 16.07 -9.07
N ASP A 205 -12.97 17.12 -9.80
CA ASP A 205 -12.90 17.14 -11.27
C ASP A 205 -11.45 17.08 -11.78
N LEU A 206 -10.52 17.79 -11.13
CA LEU A 206 -9.09 17.75 -11.45
C LEU A 206 -8.51 16.34 -11.25
N TRP A 207 -8.84 15.72 -10.13
CA TRP A 207 -8.39 14.38 -9.79
C TRP A 207 -8.96 13.33 -10.75
N ASP A 208 -10.25 13.43 -11.09
CA ASP A 208 -10.90 12.55 -12.07
C ASP A 208 -10.25 12.68 -13.45
N ALA A 209 -9.91 13.90 -13.87
CA ALA A 209 -9.18 14.12 -15.11
C ALA A 209 -7.79 13.47 -15.09
N LEU A 210 -7.04 13.59 -13.99
CA LEU A 210 -5.72 12.97 -13.86
C LEU A 210 -5.81 11.44 -13.83
N TYR A 211 -6.77 10.88 -13.10
CA TYR A 211 -7.03 9.43 -13.08
C TYR A 211 -7.33 8.91 -14.48
N ASN A 212 -8.27 9.54 -15.20
CA ASN A 212 -8.65 9.13 -16.55
C ASN A 212 -7.48 9.27 -17.55
N MET A 213 -6.72 10.37 -17.47
CA MET A 213 -5.53 10.57 -18.30
C MET A 213 -4.47 9.49 -18.06
N THR A 214 -4.29 9.10 -16.80
CA THR A 214 -3.35 8.04 -16.41
C THR A 214 -3.84 6.68 -16.90
N ASP A 215 -5.11 6.35 -16.69
CA ASP A 215 -5.68 5.07 -17.09
C ASP A 215 -5.68 4.91 -18.62
N GLU A 216 -6.00 5.96 -19.37
CA GLU A 216 -5.88 5.98 -20.83
C GLU A 216 -4.42 5.77 -21.27
N TYR A 217 -3.48 6.51 -20.67
CA TYR A 217 -2.07 6.39 -21.01
C TYR A 217 -1.50 5.00 -20.68
N THR A 218 -2.02 4.34 -19.66
CA THR A 218 -1.52 3.06 -19.15
C THR A 218 -2.30 1.84 -19.64
N ASP A 219 -3.05 1.99 -20.74
CA ASP A 219 -3.86 0.94 -21.36
C ASP A 219 -4.87 0.29 -20.39
N ARG A 220 -5.49 1.12 -19.54
CA ARG A 220 -6.47 0.73 -18.52
C ARG A 220 -5.91 -0.04 -17.33
N TRP A 221 -4.65 0.22 -16.95
CA TRP A 221 -4.02 -0.44 -15.81
C TRP A 221 -4.82 -0.27 -14.51
N LEU A 222 -5.19 0.97 -14.18
CA LEU A 222 -5.84 1.31 -12.92
C LEU A 222 -7.26 0.73 -12.86
N SER A 223 -8.03 0.88 -13.94
CA SER A 223 -9.39 0.32 -13.98
C SER A 223 -9.40 -1.21 -13.94
N SER A 224 -8.43 -1.87 -14.59
CA SER A 224 -8.31 -3.34 -14.56
C SER A 224 -7.85 -3.87 -13.19
N ALA A 225 -6.91 -3.17 -12.53
CA ALA A 225 -6.49 -3.50 -11.17
C ALA A 225 -7.66 -3.34 -10.17
N ARG A 226 -8.47 -2.30 -10.34
CA ARG A 226 -9.67 -2.06 -9.53
C ARG A 226 -10.73 -3.15 -9.75
N GLU A 227 -10.96 -3.54 -11.01
CA GLU A 227 -11.93 -4.57 -11.36
C GLU A 227 -11.59 -5.92 -10.71
N ILE A 228 -10.33 -6.36 -10.72
CA ILE A 228 -9.96 -7.62 -10.05
C ILE A 228 -10.13 -7.54 -8.53
N LEU A 229 -9.83 -6.40 -7.91
CA LEU A 229 -10.07 -6.18 -6.47
C LEU A 229 -11.56 -6.25 -6.13
N GLU A 230 -12.44 -5.69 -6.97
CA GLU A 230 -13.89 -5.77 -6.83
C GLU A 230 -14.42 -7.20 -6.99
N GLN A 231 -13.90 -7.93 -7.98
CA GLN A 231 -14.25 -9.34 -8.19
C GLN A 231 -13.83 -10.21 -7.01
N CYS A 232 -12.68 -9.93 -6.38
CA CYS A 232 -12.29 -10.59 -5.14
C CYS A 232 -13.40 -10.39 -4.09
N ILE A 233 -13.82 -9.15 -3.80
CA ILE A 233 -14.79 -8.86 -2.73
C ILE A 233 -16.18 -9.45 -3.03
N SER A 234 -16.61 -9.35 -4.29
CA SER A 234 -17.97 -9.73 -4.69
C SER A 234 -18.19 -11.24 -4.77
N GLY A 235 -17.13 -12.06 -4.55
CA GLY A 235 -17.22 -13.51 -4.54
C GLY A 235 -17.96 -14.02 -5.76
N ASN A 236 -17.44 -13.74 -6.96
CA ASN A 236 -18.28 -13.87 -8.15
C ASN A 236 -18.62 -15.33 -8.43
N GLU A 237 -19.89 -15.66 -8.18
CA GLU A 237 -20.64 -16.68 -8.89
C GLU A 237 -20.40 -16.50 -10.39
N ASP A 238 -19.71 -17.45 -10.99
CA ASP A 238 -19.60 -17.50 -12.43
C ASP A 238 -20.95 -17.97 -12.99
N ALA A 239 -21.91 -17.05 -13.14
CA ALA A 239 -23.10 -17.24 -13.95
C ALA A 239 -22.72 -17.24 -15.45
N THR A 240 -21.80 -18.12 -15.85
CA THR A 240 -21.42 -18.35 -17.25
C THR A 240 -21.36 -19.84 -17.61
N PHE A 241 -22.03 -20.70 -16.84
CA PHE A 241 -22.40 -22.05 -17.26
C PHE A 241 -23.86 -22.32 -16.92
N CYS A 242 -24.78 -21.94 -17.81
CA CYS A 242 -25.94 -22.74 -18.23
C CYS A 242 -26.74 -21.99 -19.30
N LEU A 243 -26.92 -22.64 -20.45
CA LEU A 243 -28.01 -22.36 -21.38
C LEU A 243 -29.36 -22.44 -20.64
N PRO A 244 -30.40 -21.72 -21.05
CA PRO A 244 -31.67 -21.73 -20.33
C PRO A 244 -32.41 -23.03 -20.63
N ALA A 245 -32.39 -23.95 -19.68
CA ALA A 245 -33.26 -25.12 -19.71
C ALA A 245 -33.98 -25.27 -18.36
N SER A 246 -35.20 -24.70 -18.34
CA SER A 246 -36.36 -25.18 -17.60
C SER A 246 -36.24 -25.37 -16.08
N GLY A 247 -36.77 -24.40 -15.34
CA GLY A 247 -37.54 -24.55 -14.09
C GLY A 247 -37.14 -25.67 -13.14
N GLY A 248 -36.30 -25.35 -12.16
CA GLY A 248 -36.09 -26.13 -10.95
C GLY A 248 -35.70 -25.20 -9.81
N ILE A 249 -36.41 -25.29 -8.68
CA ILE A 249 -36.03 -24.62 -7.43
C ILE A 249 -34.74 -25.31 -6.97
N VAL A 250 -33.61 -24.61 -7.06
CA VAL A 250 -32.34 -25.05 -6.48
C VAL A 250 -32.21 -24.37 -5.14
N ASN A 251 -32.31 -25.15 -4.05
CA ASN A 251 -31.80 -24.73 -2.75
C ASN A 251 -30.26 -24.75 -2.87
N SER A 252 -29.65 -23.60 -3.15
CA SER A 252 -28.20 -23.46 -3.13
C SER A 252 -27.74 -23.38 -1.68
N ASN A 253 -27.29 -24.51 -1.14
CA ASN A 253 -26.37 -24.50 0.00
C ASN A 253 -25.01 -24.02 -0.53
N GLU A 254 -24.89 -22.72 -0.78
CA GLU A 254 -23.69 -22.07 -1.31
C GLU A 254 -22.52 -22.16 -0.32
N THR A 255 -21.59 -23.07 -0.59
CA THR A 255 -20.25 -23.07 -0.02
C THR A 255 -19.37 -22.06 -0.77
N GLY A 256 -19.78 -20.79 -0.86
CA GLY A 256 -18.97 -19.74 -1.50
C GLY A 256 -17.67 -19.53 -0.70
N SER A 257 -16.53 -19.22 -1.32
CA SER A 257 -15.36 -18.77 -0.57
C SER A 257 -15.50 -17.28 -0.22
N ARG A 258 -15.07 -16.87 0.98
CA ARG A 258 -14.93 -15.45 1.32
C ARG A 258 -13.60 -14.94 0.78
N HIS A 259 -13.51 -13.65 0.48
CA HIS A 259 -12.33 -13.05 -0.11
C HIS A 259 -11.97 -11.74 0.61
N ILE A 260 -10.68 -11.51 0.86
CA ILE A 260 -10.17 -10.34 1.57
C ILE A 260 -8.97 -9.78 0.80
N ASN A 261 -8.99 -8.49 0.49
CA ASN A 261 -7.82 -7.78 -0.03
C ASN A 261 -7.02 -7.14 1.11
N VAL A 262 -5.71 -7.34 1.08
CA VAL A 262 -4.71 -6.76 2.00
C VAL A 262 -3.61 -6.12 1.17
N LEU A 263 -3.17 -4.93 1.55
CA LEU A 263 -2.10 -4.19 0.89
C LEU A 263 -0.83 -4.20 1.76
N VAL A 264 0.31 -4.56 1.18
CA VAL A 264 1.62 -4.47 1.82
C VAL A 264 2.57 -3.74 0.88
N THR A 265 2.96 -2.52 1.24
CA THR A 265 3.81 -1.65 0.42
C THR A 265 5.11 -1.28 1.12
N SER A 266 6.19 -1.19 0.35
CA SER A 266 7.48 -0.72 0.84
C SER A 266 7.52 0.79 1.08
N GLY A 267 6.48 1.56 0.70
CA GLY A 267 6.34 2.98 1.02
C GLY A 267 5.91 3.27 2.46
N SER A 268 6.09 4.51 2.92
CA SER A 268 5.60 4.94 4.23
C SER A 268 4.07 4.91 4.32
N LEU A 269 3.53 4.71 5.53
CA LEU A 269 2.11 4.40 5.74
C LEU A 269 1.16 5.51 5.27
N ILE A 270 1.45 6.76 5.63
CA ILE A 270 0.50 7.86 5.40
C ILE A 270 0.37 8.20 3.90
N PRO A 271 1.46 8.40 3.14
CA PRO A 271 1.35 8.56 1.69
C PRO A 271 0.71 7.35 1.01
N SER A 272 0.93 6.14 1.52
CA SER A 272 0.30 4.92 0.97
C SER A 272 -1.22 4.91 1.17
N LEU A 273 -1.73 5.37 2.31
CA LEU A 273 -3.16 5.56 2.54
C LEU A 273 -3.74 6.64 1.61
N VAL A 274 -3.00 7.74 1.42
CA VAL A 274 -3.39 8.80 0.47
C VAL A 274 -3.41 8.29 -0.97
N LYS A 275 -2.44 7.47 -1.38
CA LYS A 275 -2.45 6.78 -2.67
C LYS A 275 -3.70 5.90 -2.79
N CYS A 276 -4.06 5.12 -1.77
CA CYS A 276 -5.27 4.28 -1.84
C CYS A 276 -6.53 5.12 -2.13
N LEU A 277 -6.66 6.27 -1.49
CA LEU A 277 -7.74 7.22 -1.75
C LEU A 277 -7.69 7.77 -3.19
N LEU A 278 -6.52 8.26 -3.62
CA LEU A 278 -6.32 8.85 -4.94
C LEU A 278 -6.41 7.86 -6.10
N PHE A 279 -6.17 6.57 -5.85
CA PHE A 279 -6.28 5.54 -6.87
C PHE A 279 -7.57 4.71 -6.72
N ARG A 280 -8.53 5.19 -5.90
CA ARG A 280 -9.88 4.61 -5.74
C ARG A 280 -9.88 3.18 -5.19
N LEU A 281 -8.94 2.88 -4.29
CA LEU A 281 -8.74 1.59 -3.64
C LEU A 281 -9.36 1.54 -2.23
N ASP A 282 -9.73 2.69 -1.65
CA ASP A 282 -10.23 2.85 -0.28
C ASP A 282 -11.51 2.06 0.02
N SER A 283 -12.41 1.97 -0.95
CA SER A 283 -13.63 1.16 -0.86
C SER A 283 -13.39 -0.35 -0.95
N LEU A 284 -12.21 -0.76 -1.44
CA LEU A 284 -11.86 -2.16 -1.72
C LEU A 284 -10.84 -2.73 -0.72
N ILE A 285 -10.08 -1.85 -0.07
CA ILE A 285 -9.06 -2.17 0.91
C ILE A 285 -9.26 -1.25 2.11
N SER A 286 -9.77 -1.80 3.22
CA SER A 286 -9.91 -1.03 4.46
C SER A 286 -8.54 -0.63 5.00
N TYR A 287 -8.46 0.50 5.72
CA TYR A 287 -7.20 0.97 6.34
C TYR A 287 -6.59 -0.07 7.31
N GLU A 288 -7.41 -0.89 7.95
CA GLU A 288 -6.95 -2.00 8.81
C GLU A 288 -6.18 -3.06 8.02
N ASN A 289 -6.38 -3.12 6.70
CA ASN A 289 -5.73 -4.06 5.79
C ASN A 289 -4.59 -3.40 5.00
N VAL A 290 -4.15 -2.20 5.37
CA VAL A 290 -3.00 -1.51 4.75
C VAL A 290 -1.80 -1.59 5.67
N TYR A 291 -0.71 -2.16 5.17
CA TYR A 291 0.55 -2.34 5.87
C TYR A 291 1.69 -1.65 5.14
N SER A 292 2.47 -0.84 5.85
CA SER A 292 3.75 -0.27 5.42
C SER A 292 4.88 -1.16 5.90
N SER A 293 5.64 -1.75 4.99
CA SER A 293 6.86 -2.50 5.29
C SER A 293 8.11 -1.62 5.42
N TRP A 294 8.00 -0.30 5.27
CA TRP A 294 9.13 0.65 5.26
C TRP A 294 10.21 0.38 6.33
N ASP A 295 9.82 0.21 7.60
CA ASP A 295 10.77 -0.01 8.71
C ASP A 295 11.03 -1.49 9.05
N VAL A 296 10.18 -2.41 8.58
CA VAL A 296 10.07 -3.78 9.13
C VAL A 296 10.24 -4.88 8.09
N GLY A 297 10.17 -4.54 6.80
CA GLY A 297 10.22 -5.49 5.69
C GLY A 297 8.90 -6.23 5.44
N LYS A 298 8.71 -6.73 4.20
CA LYS A 298 7.46 -7.39 3.79
C LYS A 298 7.20 -8.71 4.53
N LEU A 299 8.25 -9.47 4.84
CA LEU A 299 8.14 -10.73 5.58
C LEU A 299 7.47 -10.51 6.95
N GLN A 300 7.90 -9.49 7.70
CA GLN A 300 7.30 -9.19 9.01
C GLN A 300 5.83 -8.81 8.89
N CYS A 301 5.45 -8.03 7.87
CA CYS A 301 4.04 -7.73 7.60
C CYS A 301 3.24 -9.00 7.28
N PHE A 302 3.80 -9.92 6.47
CA PHE A 302 3.14 -11.18 6.13
C PHE A 302 2.93 -12.05 7.37
N GLU A 303 3.90 -12.11 8.28
CA GLU A 303 3.77 -12.81 9.56
C GLU A 303 2.61 -12.24 10.40
N TRP A 304 2.51 -10.92 10.56
CA TRP A 304 1.39 -10.30 11.28
C TRP A 304 0.04 -10.54 10.60
N ILE A 305 -0.01 -10.55 9.26
CA ILE A 305 -1.22 -10.89 8.51
C ILE A 305 -1.62 -12.34 8.80
N LYS A 306 -0.68 -13.28 8.77
CA LYS A 306 -0.94 -14.69 9.10
C LYS A 306 -1.42 -14.87 10.53
N GLU A 307 -0.80 -14.18 11.49
CA GLU A 307 -1.19 -14.19 12.90
C GLU A 307 -2.60 -13.62 13.10
N ARG A 308 -2.94 -12.54 12.38
CA ARG A 308 -4.29 -11.94 12.42
C ARG A 308 -5.35 -12.89 11.88
N PHE A 309 -5.05 -13.64 10.82
CA PHE A 309 -5.95 -14.58 10.17
C PHE A 309 -5.63 -16.05 10.53
N ASN A 310 -5.22 -16.31 11.77
CA ASN A 310 -4.67 -17.60 12.22
C ASN A 310 -5.73 -18.71 12.35
N ASN A 311 -6.28 -19.16 11.22
CA ASN A 311 -7.24 -20.24 11.09
C ASN A 311 -6.95 -21.05 9.81
N PRO A 312 -7.04 -22.40 9.84
CA PRO A 312 -6.69 -23.26 8.70
C PRO A 312 -7.52 -23.01 7.43
N ASN A 313 -8.71 -22.42 7.57
CA ASN A 313 -9.58 -22.11 6.43
C ASN A 313 -9.16 -20.85 5.67
N PHE A 314 -8.14 -20.13 6.16
CA PHE A 314 -7.55 -18.99 5.45
C PHE A 314 -6.43 -19.45 4.53
N ARG A 315 -6.56 -19.10 3.26
CA ARG A 315 -5.56 -19.32 2.21
C ARG A 315 -5.03 -17.96 1.79
N PHE A 316 -3.75 -17.87 1.46
CA PHE A 316 -3.10 -16.60 1.14
C PHE A 316 -2.53 -16.66 -0.27
N CYS A 317 -2.50 -15.53 -0.98
CA CYS A 317 -1.76 -15.39 -2.22
C CYS A 317 -1.11 -14.02 -2.26
N ALA A 318 0.21 -13.99 -2.43
CA ALA A 318 0.95 -12.75 -2.59
C ALA A 318 1.01 -12.36 -4.07
N ILE A 319 0.79 -11.09 -4.36
CA ILE A 319 0.72 -10.57 -5.74
C ILE A 319 1.52 -9.27 -5.79
N GLY A 320 2.55 -9.21 -6.63
CA GLY A 320 3.41 -8.03 -6.75
C GLY A 320 4.46 -8.15 -7.85
N ASP A 321 5.16 -7.07 -8.17
CA ASP A 321 6.20 -7.04 -9.21
C ASP A 321 7.61 -7.33 -8.66
N GLY A 322 7.81 -7.07 -7.37
CA GLY A 322 9.09 -7.03 -6.69
C GLY A 322 9.59 -8.36 -6.14
N TRP A 323 10.86 -8.35 -5.75
CA TRP A 323 11.54 -9.52 -5.16
C TRP A 323 11.23 -9.67 -3.67
N GLU A 324 10.97 -8.58 -2.94
CA GLU A 324 10.73 -8.60 -1.49
C GLU A 324 9.47 -9.41 -1.13
N GLU A 325 8.37 -9.21 -1.85
CA GLU A 325 7.12 -9.97 -1.69
C GLU A 325 7.26 -11.41 -2.17
N CYS A 326 8.08 -11.67 -3.19
CA CYS A 326 8.38 -13.02 -3.66
C CYS A 326 9.11 -13.82 -2.58
N GLU A 327 10.14 -13.22 -1.96
CA GLU A 327 10.89 -13.84 -0.88
C GLU A 327 10.01 -14.06 0.36
N ALA A 328 9.20 -13.05 0.73
CA ALA A 328 8.25 -13.18 1.83
C ALA A 328 7.22 -14.29 1.57
N ALA A 329 6.64 -14.36 0.37
CA ALA A 329 5.70 -15.41 0.00
C ALA A 329 6.33 -16.80 0.06
N GLN A 330 7.58 -16.94 -0.41
CA GLN A 330 8.33 -18.19 -0.33
C GLN A 330 8.55 -18.63 1.12
N ALA A 331 8.99 -17.73 2.01
CA ALA A 331 9.17 -18.02 3.42
C ALA A 331 7.85 -18.45 4.10
N MET A 332 6.74 -17.83 3.70
CA MET A 332 5.40 -18.13 4.22
C MET A 332 4.75 -19.37 3.58
N LYS A 333 5.35 -19.91 2.51
CA LYS A 333 4.79 -20.95 1.64
C LYS A 333 3.46 -20.56 1.01
N TRP A 334 3.35 -19.30 0.60
CA TRP A 334 2.19 -18.76 -0.11
C TRP A 334 2.45 -18.78 -1.62
N PRO A 335 1.45 -19.08 -2.47
CA PRO A 335 1.57 -18.83 -3.89
C PRO A 335 1.89 -17.36 -4.15
N PHE A 336 2.82 -17.14 -5.09
CA PHE A 336 3.21 -15.81 -5.54
C PHE A 336 2.88 -15.62 -7.01
N ILE A 337 2.18 -14.53 -7.34
CA ILE A 337 1.88 -14.12 -8.70
C ILE A 337 2.69 -12.86 -9.00
N LYS A 338 3.68 -13.02 -9.90
CA LYS A 338 4.51 -11.91 -10.32
C LYS A 338 3.78 -11.03 -11.34
N ILE A 339 3.59 -9.76 -11.04
CA ILE A 339 3.12 -8.75 -11.99
C ILE A 339 4.30 -8.29 -12.85
N ASP A 340 4.07 -8.17 -14.16
CA ASP A 340 5.08 -7.75 -15.12
C ASP A 340 4.54 -6.66 -16.03
N LEU A 341 5.20 -5.50 -15.99
CA LEU A 341 4.75 -4.31 -16.70
C LEU A 341 4.90 -4.44 -18.22
N ARG A 342 5.72 -5.38 -18.71
CA ARG A 342 6.01 -5.54 -20.13
C ARG A 342 4.75 -5.89 -20.91
N PRO A 343 4.53 -5.28 -22.10
CA PRO A 343 3.27 -5.43 -22.82
C PRO A 343 2.93 -6.84 -23.28
N SER A 344 3.94 -7.72 -23.42
CA SER A 344 3.75 -9.11 -23.81
C SER A 344 3.40 -10.06 -22.67
N SER A 345 3.41 -9.60 -21.41
CA SER A 345 3.12 -10.47 -20.26
C SER A 345 1.62 -10.73 -20.12
N SER A 346 1.25 -11.95 -19.78
CA SER A 346 -0.12 -12.32 -19.40
C SER A 346 -0.45 -12.02 -17.93
N HIS A 347 0.56 -11.90 -17.07
CA HIS A 347 0.41 -11.56 -15.66
C HIS A 347 0.67 -10.06 -15.47
N ARG A 348 -0.25 -9.25 -16.00
CA ARG A 348 -0.23 -7.78 -15.94
C ARG A 348 -1.65 -7.24 -15.99
N PHE A 349 -1.80 -5.91 -15.85
CA PHE A 349 -3.07 -5.25 -16.10
C PHE A 349 -3.08 -4.52 -17.46
N PRO A 350 -4.17 -4.64 -18.23
CA PRO A 350 -5.16 -5.73 -18.20
C PRO A 350 -4.50 -7.10 -18.50
N GLY A 351 -5.08 -8.19 -17.98
CA GLY A 351 -4.63 -9.56 -18.28
C GLY A 351 -4.75 -10.56 -17.14
N LEU A 352 -4.45 -10.14 -15.90
CA LEU A 352 -4.66 -10.97 -14.72
C LEU A 352 -6.15 -11.18 -14.46
N THR A 353 -6.56 -12.43 -14.22
CA THR A 353 -7.98 -12.79 -13.96
C THR A 353 -8.10 -13.59 -12.67
N LEU A 354 -9.28 -13.59 -12.04
CA LEU A 354 -9.55 -14.45 -10.87
C LEU A 354 -9.34 -15.94 -11.17
N LYS A 355 -9.60 -16.38 -12.40
CA LYS A 355 -9.32 -17.76 -12.82
C LYS A 355 -7.83 -18.08 -12.72
N THR A 356 -6.98 -17.17 -13.19
CA THR A 356 -5.53 -17.30 -13.04
C THR A 356 -5.16 -17.37 -11.56
N VAL A 357 -5.70 -16.47 -10.74
CA VAL A 357 -5.39 -16.48 -9.30
C VAL A 357 -5.87 -17.77 -8.62
N GLY A 358 -7.07 -18.26 -8.96
CA GLY A 358 -7.63 -19.52 -8.48
C GLY A 358 -6.78 -20.73 -8.84
N PHE A 359 -6.17 -20.74 -10.03
CA PHE A 359 -5.19 -21.76 -10.41
C PHE A 359 -3.99 -21.78 -9.44
N TYR A 360 -3.41 -20.62 -9.10
CA TYR A 360 -2.31 -20.54 -8.14
C TYR A 360 -2.72 -21.03 -6.74
N PHE A 361 -3.94 -20.72 -6.29
CA PHE A 361 -4.48 -21.28 -5.05
C PHE A 361 -4.57 -22.82 -5.12
N SER A 362 -5.12 -23.37 -6.21
CA SER A 362 -5.28 -24.83 -6.38
C SER A 362 -3.94 -25.59 -6.36
N VAL A 363 -2.88 -25.00 -6.89
CA VAL A 363 -1.54 -25.62 -6.93
C VAL A 363 -0.94 -25.76 -5.53
N VAL A 364 -1.17 -24.79 -4.63
CA VAL A 364 -0.57 -24.79 -3.28
C VAL A 364 -1.49 -25.42 -2.23
N TYR A 365 -2.80 -25.19 -2.35
CA TYR A 365 -3.79 -25.59 -1.33
C TYR A 365 -4.68 -26.76 -1.75
N GLY A 366 -4.53 -27.28 -2.98
CA GLY A 366 -5.39 -28.33 -3.53
C GLY A 366 -6.70 -27.78 -4.09
N ASN A 367 -7.37 -28.61 -4.90
CA ASN A 367 -8.68 -28.27 -5.44
C ASN A 367 -9.74 -28.59 -4.38
N PRO A 368 -10.71 -27.70 -4.10
CA PRO A 368 -11.75 -28.00 -3.11
C PRO A 368 -12.62 -29.22 -3.49
N ASP A 369 -12.69 -29.57 -4.77
CA ASP A 369 -13.55 -30.64 -5.28
C ASP A 369 -12.93 -32.06 -5.24
N SER A 370 -11.67 -32.21 -4.81
CA SER A 370 -10.99 -33.52 -4.86
C SER A 370 -11.22 -34.42 -3.64
N GLU A 371 -12.01 -34.00 -2.64
CA GLU A 371 -12.24 -34.79 -1.42
C GLU A 371 -13.50 -35.68 -1.46
N ASN A 372 -14.24 -35.75 -2.57
CA ASN A 372 -15.48 -36.54 -2.67
C ASN A 372 -15.37 -37.85 -3.48
N ASP A 373 -14.20 -38.24 -3.98
CA ASP A 373 -14.03 -39.39 -4.89
C ASP A 373 -13.31 -40.62 -4.29
N GLU A 374 -13.21 -40.72 -2.96
CA GLU A 374 -12.75 -41.96 -2.30
C GLU A 374 -13.78 -42.46 -1.26
N GLU A 375 -14.76 -43.23 -1.74
CA GLU A 375 -15.45 -44.29 -0.97
C GLU A 375 -15.51 -45.61 -1.75
#